data_AF-A0A928YLQ0-F1
#
_entry.id   AF-A0A928YLQ0-F1
#
_cell.length_a   1.000
_cell.length_b   1.000
_cell.length_c   1.000
_cell.angle_alpha   90.00
_cell.angle_beta   90.00
_cell.angle_gamma   90.00
#
_symmetry.space_group_name_H-M   'P 1'
#
loop_
_entity.id
_entity.type
_entity.pdbx_description
1 polymer ?
#
loop_
_entity_poly.entity_id
_entity_poly.type
_entity_poly.pdbx_seq_one_letter_code
_entity_poly.pdbx_strand_id
1 'polypeptide(L)'
;MMKRIMIIGSIAIMVFVSAVLAQETYLPFLSLARDIPLAPGLVEKNERAVIFDKPQGRIIRMVAQHQEGRQGGTNAAVKAYYQAILPNLGWIYVGAEGDLRFQRDGEALTIILNNNAPEIVFEITPLKPKSY
;
A
#
# COMPACT_ATOMS: atom_id res chain seq x y z
N MET A 1 4.61 14.85 -64.00
CA MET A 1 5.46 14.08 -63.06
C MET A 1 5.72 14.99 -61.85
N MET A 2 5.73 14.46 -60.61
CA MET A 2 5.88 15.18 -59.33
C MET A 2 4.60 15.85 -58.76
N LYS A 3 3.76 15.05 -58.09
CA LYS A 3 2.87 15.43 -56.95
C LYS A 3 2.18 14.15 -56.40
N ARG A 4 2.98 13.12 -56.11
CA ARG A 4 2.53 11.91 -55.37
C ARG A 4 3.14 11.85 -53.96
N ILE A 5 3.87 12.90 -53.56
CA ILE A 5 4.59 12.98 -52.29
C ILE A 5 3.96 14.11 -51.48
N MET A 6 2.67 13.99 -51.13
CA MET A 6 2.02 14.93 -50.21
C MET A 6 0.95 14.27 -49.34
N ILE A 7 0.99 12.93 -49.21
CA ILE A 7 0.11 12.15 -48.32
C ILE A 7 0.93 11.12 -47.54
N ILE A 8 2.14 11.48 -47.11
CA ILE A 8 2.97 10.63 -46.23
C ILE A 8 3.48 11.43 -45.01
N GLY A 9 3.51 12.77 -45.08
CA GLY A 9 3.96 13.61 -43.97
C GLY A 9 2.97 13.80 -42.81
N SER A 10 1.66 13.54 -42.99
CA SER A 10 0.65 13.83 -41.96
C SER A 10 0.25 12.66 -41.05
N ILE A 11 0.59 11.42 -41.41
CA ILE A 11 0.21 10.24 -40.60
C ILE A 11 1.30 9.89 -39.58
N ALA A 12 2.54 10.34 -39.78
CA ALA A 12 3.66 10.01 -38.89
C ALA A 12 3.68 10.81 -37.57
N ILE A 13 2.92 11.91 -37.47
CA ILE A 13 2.89 12.75 -36.26
C ILE A 13 1.75 12.35 -35.29
N MET A 14 0.73 11.60 -35.76
CA MET A 14 -0.43 11.28 -34.93
C MET A 14 -0.24 10.04 -34.03
N VAL A 15 0.84 9.26 -34.23
CA VAL A 15 1.10 8.02 -33.47
C VAL A 15 1.98 8.25 -32.24
N PHE A 16 2.55 9.45 -32.06
CA PHE A 16 3.51 9.73 -30.98
C PHE A 16 2.93 10.41 -29.72
N VAL A 17 1.61 10.46 -29.55
CA VAL A 17 0.95 11.16 -28.42
C VAL A 17 0.16 10.22 -27.49
N SER A 18 0.50 8.93 -27.43
CA SER A 18 -0.24 7.97 -26.56
C SER A 18 0.64 7.17 -25.59
N ALA A 19 1.95 7.38 -25.55
CA ALA A 19 2.86 6.57 -24.72
C ALA A 19 3.22 7.19 -23.35
N VAL A 20 2.71 8.39 -23.04
CA VAL A 20 2.97 9.04 -21.75
C VAL A 20 1.69 8.95 -20.93
N LEU A 21 1.77 8.34 -19.74
CA LEU A 21 0.74 8.19 -18.68
C LEU A 21 0.18 6.77 -18.42
N ALA A 22 0.73 5.72 -19.04
CA ALA A 22 0.65 4.39 -18.41
C ALA A 22 1.83 4.24 -17.43
N GLN A 23 1.84 5.03 -16.35
CA GLN A 23 2.60 4.61 -15.18
C GLN A 23 1.87 3.40 -14.62
N GLU A 24 2.35 2.20 -14.94
CA GLU A 24 2.00 1.02 -14.17
C GLU A 24 2.27 1.36 -12.71
N THR A 25 1.19 1.63 -11.98
CA THR A 25 1.26 1.82 -10.54
C THR A 25 1.43 0.43 -9.97
N TYR A 26 2.65 -0.10 -10.04
CA TYR A 26 3.04 -1.21 -9.20
C TYR A 26 2.80 -0.70 -7.77
N LEU A 27 1.71 -1.13 -7.15
CA LEU A 27 1.43 -0.80 -5.77
C LEU A 27 2.63 -1.35 -4.98
N PRO A 28 3.48 -0.49 -4.40
CA PRO A 28 4.56 -1.01 -3.58
C PRO A 28 3.90 -1.80 -2.46
N PHE A 29 4.32 -3.05 -2.22
CA PHE A 29 3.86 -3.81 -1.06
C PHE A 29 4.83 -3.56 0.10
N LEU A 30 4.38 -3.78 1.33
CA LEU A 30 5.27 -3.74 2.49
C LEU A 30 6.36 -4.82 2.34
N SER A 31 7.59 -4.48 2.70
CA SER A 31 8.77 -5.30 2.46
C SER A 31 8.71 -6.69 3.11
N LEU A 32 8.19 -6.75 4.34
CA LEU A 32 8.03 -7.98 5.14
C LEU A 32 6.62 -8.57 5.10
N ALA A 33 5.65 -7.86 4.50
CA ALA A 33 4.28 -8.32 4.31
C ALA A 33 3.87 -8.06 2.86
N ARG A 34 4.36 -8.93 1.96
CA ARG A 34 4.24 -8.76 0.50
C ARG A 34 2.83 -8.91 -0.06
N ASP A 35 1.86 -9.20 0.81
CA ASP A 35 0.43 -9.24 0.54
C ASP A 35 -0.28 -7.96 0.99
N ILE A 36 0.37 -7.09 1.77
CA ILE A 36 -0.19 -5.82 2.24
C ILE A 36 0.32 -4.69 1.35
N PRO A 37 -0.55 -4.06 0.54
CA PRO A 37 -0.14 -2.98 -0.34
C PRO A 37 0.11 -1.69 0.46
N LEU A 38 1.20 -0.99 0.18
CA LEU A 38 1.55 0.29 0.77
C LEU A 38 0.64 1.39 0.19
N ALA A 39 -0.06 2.10 1.08
CA ALA A 39 -0.98 3.16 0.66
C ALA A 39 -0.27 4.26 -0.16
N PRO A 40 -0.94 4.81 -1.20
CA PRO A 40 -0.42 5.95 -1.94
C PRO A 40 -0.03 7.11 -1.02
N GLY A 41 1.12 7.73 -1.30
CA GLY A 41 1.62 8.80 -0.45
C GLY A 41 2.40 8.34 0.77
N LEU A 42 2.56 7.03 0.99
CA LEU A 42 3.45 6.48 2.00
C LEU A 42 4.78 6.01 1.41
N VAL A 43 5.83 6.09 2.21
CA VAL A 43 7.15 5.49 1.96
C VAL A 43 7.52 4.64 3.17
N GLU A 44 7.78 3.35 2.94
CA GLU A 44 8.26 2.44 3.98
C GLU A 44 9.70 2.82 4.41
N LYS A 45 9.95 2.78 5.72
CA LYS A 45 11.25 2.91 6.33
C LYS A 45 11.78 1.51 6.63
N ASN A 46 12.31 0.84 5.61
CA ASN A 46 12.76 -0.56 5.68
C ASN A 46 13.77 -0.80 6.81
N GLU A 47 14.63 0.18 7.09
CA GLU A 47 15.60 0.16 8.19
C GLU A 47 14.95 0.13 9.59
N ARG A 48 13.64 0.37 9.67
CA ARG A 48 12.84 0.36 10.92
C ARG A 48 11.90 -0.83 10.99
N ALA A 49 11.98 -1.76 10.04
CA ALA A 49 11.24 -3.01 10.11
C ALA A 49 11.93 -3.96 11.12
N VAL A 50 11.15 -4.56 12.00
CA VAL A 50 11.64 -5.46 13.06
C VAL A 50 10.81 -6.73 13.08
N ILE A 51 11.49 -7.87 13.17
CA ILE A 51 10.90 -9.19 13.36
C ILE A 51 11.27 -9.65 14.77
N PHE A 52 10.26 -10.03 15.57
CA PHE A 52 10.45 -10.64 16.87
C PHE A 52 9.90 -12.07 16.84
N ASP A 53 10.79 -13.05 16.89
CA ASP A 53 10.42 -14.45 16.98
C ASP A 53 10.18 -14.86 18.43
N LYS A 54 9.06 -15.54 18.69
CA LYS A 54 8.71 -16.10 19.99
C LYS A 54 8.18 -17.52 19.82
N PRO A 55 8.19 -18.35 20.89
CA PRO A 55 7.61 -19.69 20.83
C PRO A 55 6.13 -19.71 20.40
N GLN A 56 5.40 -18.63 20.67
CA GLN A 56 3.97 -18.51 20.35
C GLN A 56 3.71 -17.98 18.93
N GLY A 57 4.76 -17.69 18.15
CA GLY A 57 4.68 -17.16 16.80
C GLY A 57 5.53 -15.91 16.60
N ARG A 58 5.53 -15.40 15.37
CA ARG A 58 6.36 -14.28 14.93
C ARG A 58 5.57 -12.97 14.94
N ILE A 59 6.16 -11.92 15.50
CA ILE A 59 5.61 -10.56 15.47
C ILE A 59 6.41 -9.75 14.46
N ILE A 60 5.73 -9.12 13.50
CA ILE A 60 6.36 -8.26 12.50
C ILE A 60 5.89 -6.83 12.74
N ARG A 61 6.84 -5.91 12.88
CA ARG A 61 6.57 -4.47 12.94
C ARG A 61 7.24 -3.79 11.76
N MET A 62 6.48 -3.02 11.00
CA MET A 62 6.99 -2.19 9.90
C MET A 62 6.55 -0.74 10.12
N VAL A 63 7.32 0.21 9.60
CA VAL A 63 7.05 1.64 9.74
C VAL A 63 7.02 2.26 8.36
N ALA A 64 5.98 3.03 8.06
CA ALA A 64 5.94 3.92 6.92
C ALA A 64 5.74 5.36 7.37
N GLN A 65 6.09 6.30 6.50
CA GLN A 65 5.87 7.73 6.73
C GLN A 65 5.20 8.34 5.51
N HIS A 66 4.44 9.41 5.76
CA HIS A 66 3.93 10.24 4.68
C HIS A 66 5.08 10.85 3.87
N GLN A 67 5.00 10.72 2.55
CA GLN A 67 5.89 11.42 1.65
C GLN A 67 5.42 12.87 1.51
N GLU A 68 6.29 13.80 1.88
CA GLU A 68 6.03 15.22 1.72
C GLU A 68 5.66 15.57 0.27
N GLY A 69 4.63 16.40 0.10
CA GLY A 69 4.17 16.87 -1.21
C GLY A 69 3.40 15.85 -2.06
N ARG A 70 3.13 14.62 -1.57
CA ARG A 70 2.36 13.61 -2.32
C ARG A 70 0.89 13.58 -1.88
N GLN A 71 -0.03 13.62 -2.86
CA GLN A 71 -1.47 13.43 -2.64
C GLN A 71 -1.75 12.04 -2.06
N GLY A 72 -2.76 11.92 -1.20
CA GLY A 72 -3.13 10.66 -0.53
C GLY A 72 -2.44 10.40 0.81
N GLY A 73 -1.47 11.25 1.20
CA GLY A 73 -0.74 11.13 2.45
C GLY A 73 -1.43 11.73 3.68
N THR A 74 -2.73 11.48 3.88
CA THR A 74 -3.41 11.85 5.14
C THR A 74 -3.87 10.61 5.87
N ASN A 75 -3.92 10.65 7.21
CA ASN A 75 -4.42 9.52 8.00
C ASN A 75 -5.84 9.09 7.57
N ALA A 76 -6.71 10.03 7.19
CA ALA A 76 -8.04 9.72 6.69
C ALA A 76 -8.01 8.98 5.33
N ALA A 77 -7.15 9.41 4.40
CA ALA A 77 -6.99 8.75 3.11
C ALA A 77 -6.36 7.35 3.26
N VAL A 78 -5.33 7.22 4.09
CA VAL A 78 -4.71 5.93 4.42
C VAL A 78 -5.72 4.99 5.08
N LYS A 79 -6.54 5.52 6.00
CA LYS A 79 -7.61 4.73 6.63
C LYS A 79 -8.61 4.20 5.61
N ALA A 80 -9.12 5.08 4.75
CA ALA A 80 -10.08 4.70 3.71
C ALA A 80 -9.48 3.68 2.72
N TYR A 81 -8.22 3.86 2.34
CA TYR A 81 -7.49 2.94 1.47
C TYR A 81 -7.46 1.51 2.03
N TYR A 82 -7.02 1.34 3.28
CA TYR A 82 -6.92 0.02 3.89
C TYR A 82 -8.28 -0.62 4.17
N GLN A 83 -9.29 0.17 4.56
CA GLN A 83 -10.65 -0.33 4.70
C GLN A 83 -11.26 -0.81 3.39
N ALA A 84 -10.87 -0.22 2.26
CA ALA A 84 -11.37 -0.61 0.94
C ALA A 84 -10.66 -1.85 0.37
N ILE A 85 -9.34 -1.96 0.56
CA ILE A 85 -8.53 -2.97 -0.15
C ILE A 85 -8.33 -4.25 0.65
N LEU A 86 -8.06 -4.16 1.95
CA LEU A 86 -7.71 -5.33 2.76
C LEU A 86 -8.82 -6.40 2.78
N PRO A 87 -10.13 -6.07 2.84
CA PRO A 87 -11.19 -7.06 2.72
C PRO A 87 -11.14 -7.87 1.42
N ASN A 88 -10.74 -7.27 0.30
CA ASN A 88 -10.60 -7.97 -0.98
C ASN A 88 -9.39 -8.92 -1.00
N LEU A 89 -8.49 -8.79 -0.03
CA LEU A 89 -7.32 -9.65 0.17
C LEU A 89 -7.56 -10.67 1.31
N GLY A 90 -8.81 -10.84 1.76
CA GLY A 90 -9.20 -11.82 2.78
C GLY A 90 -9.05 -11.33 4.22
N TRP A 91 -8.64 -10.08 4.44
CA TRP A 91 -8.54 -9.50 5.78
C TRP A 91 -9.90 -9.03 6.29
N ILE A 92 -10.37 -9.62 7.38
CA ILE A 92 -11.64 -9.28 8.02
C ILE A 92 -11.43 -8.04 8.88
N TYR A 93 -12.15 -6.95 8.58
CA TYR A 93 -12.12 -5.75 9.40
C TYR A 93 -12.84 -5.98 10.73
N VAL A 94 -12.14 -5.75 11.85
CA VAL A 94 -12.66 -6.00 13.21
C VAL A 94 -12.84 -4.73 14.06
N GLY A 95 -12.46 -3.55 13.56
CA GLY A 95 -12.76 -2.26 14.22
C GLY A 95 -11.68 -1.17 14.02
N ALA A 96 -12.00 0.04 14.50
CA ALA A 96 -11.13 1.23 14.38
C ALA A 96 -11.16 2.17 15.59
N GLU A 97 -11.12 1.65 16.82
CA GLU A 97 -10.92 2.50 18.00
C GLU A 97 -9.46 2.99 18.06
N GLY A 98 -9.19 4.10 17.39
CA GLY A 98 -7.86 4.70 17.23
C GLY A 98 -7.06 4.08 16.07
N ASP A 99 -6.90 2.75 16.10
CA ASP A 99 -6.12 1.97 15.13
C ASP A 99 -7.02 1.09 14.28
N LEU A 100 -6.68 0.88 13.01
CA LEU A 100 -7.39 -0.12 12.21
C LEU A 100 -6.95 -1.52 12.60
N ARG A 101 -7.91 -2.42 12.79
CA ARG A 101 -7.65 -3.82 13.12
C ARG A 101 -8.29 -4.74 12.10
N PHE A 102 -7.52 -5.72 11.64
CA PHE A 102 -7.94 -6.75 10.71
C PHE A 102 -7.47 -8.14 11.15
N GLN A 103 -8.15 -9.19 10.70
CA GLN A 103 -7.78 -10.58 10.96
C GLN A 103 -7.82 -11.42 9.69
N ARG A 104 -6.82 -12.29 9.48
CA ARG A 104 -6.75 -13.23 8.36
C ARG A 104 -5.91 -14.43 8.76
N ASP A 105 -6.39 -15.65 8.50
CA ASP A 105 -5.63 -16.90 8.64
C ASP A 105 -4.88 -17.09 9.98
N GLY A 106 -5.48 -16.68 11.10
CA GLY A 106 -4.84 -16.76 12.42
C GLY A 106 -3.84 -15.65 12.71
N GLU A 107 -3.78 -14.61 11.87
CA GLU A 107 -3.00 -13.39 12.08
C GLU A 107 -3.93 -12.20 12.35
N ALA A 108 -3.43 -11.25 13.14
CA ALA A 108 -4.04 -9.94 13.35
C ALA A 108 -3.10 -8.86 12.83
N LEU A 109 -3.61 -8.01 11.96
CA LEU A 109 -2.96 -6.81 11.45
C LEU A 109 -3.53 -5.59 12.17
N THR A 110 -2.65 -4.82 12.81
CA THR A 110 -2.97 -3.51 13.39
C THR A 110 -2.24 -2.42 12.62
N ILE A 111 -2.98 -1.40 12.19
CA ILE A 111 -2.46 -0.20 11.52
C ILE A 111 -2.68 0.99 12.44
N ILE A 112 -1.60 1.51 13.00
CA ILE A 112 -1.61 2.60 13.97
C ILE A 112 -1.41 3.91 13.21
N LEU A 113 -2.45 4.76 13.21
CA LEU A 113 -2.42 6.08 12.58
C LEU A 113 -2.29 7.13 13.69
N ASN A 114 -1.06 7.54 14.00
CA ASN A 114 -0.85 8.59 14.99
C ASN A 114 -1.09 9.96 14.34
N ASN A 115 -1.98 10.78 14.90
CA ASN A 115 -2.19 12.15 14.41
C ASN A 115 -1.07 13.12 14.83
N ASN A 116 -0.28 12.76 15.84
CA ASN A 116 0.80 13.58 16.40
C ASN A 116 2.18 13.16 15.90
N ALA A 117 2.28 12.10 15.09
CA ALA A 117 3.53 11.64 14.50
C ALA A 117 3.34 11.37 13.00
N PRO A 118 4.36 11.62 12.15
CA PRO A 118 4.26 11.37 10.71
C PRO A 118 4.27 9.88 10.35
N GLU A 119 4.47 9.01 11.35
CA GLU A 119 4.67 7.58 11.20
C GLU A 119 3.37 6.79 11.29
N ILE A 120 3.26 5.82 10.40
CA ILE A 120 2.24 4.79 10.40
C ILE A 120 2.93 3.48 10.69
N VAL A 121 2.44 2.79 11.72
CA VAL A 121 3.01 1.51 12.17
C VAL A 121 2.08 0.39 11.74
N PHE A 122 2.67 -0.63 11.14
CA PHE A 122 2.00 -1.89 10.78
C PHE A 122 2.52 -2.96 11.71
N GLU A 123 1.62 -3.62 12.42
CA GLU A 123 1.96 -4.71 13.34
C GLU A 123 1.17 -5.96 12.97
N ILE A 124 1.87 -7.04 12.66
CA ILE A 124 1.29 -8.36 12.41
C ILE A 124 1.64 -9.24 13.62
N THR A 125 0.60 -9.83 14.20
CA THR A 125 0.72 -10.72 15.37
C THR A 125 -0.06 -12.01 15.14
N PRO A 126 0.39 -13.14 15.69
CA PRO A 126 -0.42 -14.34 15.72
C PRO A 126 -1.63 -14.12 16.65
N LEU A 127 -2.82 -14.47 16.18
CA LEU A 127 -3.99 -14.61 17.03
C LEU A 127 -3.74 -15.78 17.98
N LYS A 128 -3.98 -15.56 19.28
CA LYS A 128 -3.97 -16.68 20.22
C LYS A 128 -5.02 -17.71 19.75
N PRO A 129 -4.68 -19.00 19.69
CA PRO A 129 -5.69 -20.02 19.41
C PRO A 129 -6.81 -19.88 20.44
N LYS A 130 -8.07 -20.01 19.99
CA LYS A 130 -9.21 -20.07 20.92
C LYS A 130 -8.95 -21.23 21.88
N SER A 131 -8.79 -20.94 23.17
CA SER A 131 -8.87 -21.97 24.21
C SER A 131 -10.31 -22.50 24.18
N TYR A 132 -10.48 -23.71 23.67
CA TYR A 132 -11.71 -24.49 23.82
C TYR A 132 -11.71 -25.22 25.15
#